data_AF-A0A520ZWL9-F1
#
_entry.id   AF-A0A520ZWL9-F1
#
_cell.length_a   1.000
_cell.length_b   1.000
_cell.length_c   1.000
_cell.angle_alpha   90.00
_cell.angle_beta   90.00
_cell.angle_gamma   90.00
#
_symmetry.space_group_name_H-M   'P 1'
#
loop_
_entity.id
_entity.type
_entity.pdbx_description
1 polymer ?
#
loop_
_entity_poly.entity_id
_entity_poly.type
_entity_poly.pdbx_seq_one_letter_code
_entity_poly.pdbx_strand_id
1 'polypeptide(L)'
;MTPFESILRDMPDIANEVQAEVAGKLAWVGMNEIEMPVRIEDDAGGLIQSTALVTAYVNLIDPDVRGIHMSRLYLHLDQGFGERPLNPCTLRQLLRSFLDSHEGLSDRALIRVDFDYVTRRPALESDNDELIAAAEKARRWRAVNRMRAR
;
A
#
# COMPACT_ATOMS: atom_id res chain seq x y z
N MET A 1 1.33 3.15 -48.70
CA MET A 1 1.99 3.35 -47.40
C MET A 1 1.32 4.53 -46.72
N THR A 2 0.58 4.28 -45.66
CA THR A 2 -0.21 5.28 -44.94
C THR A 2 0.69 6.10 -43.99
N PRO A 3 0.42 7.39 -43.76
CA PRO A 3 1.31 8.29 -43.00
C PRO A 3 1.40 7.98 -41.49
N PHE A 4 0.59 7.04 -40.99
CA PHE A 4 0.42 6.77 -39.56
C PHE A 4 1.54 5.89 -38.96
N GLU A 5 2.24 5.10 -39.78
CA GLU A 5 3.35 4.24 -39.30
C GLU A 5 4.60 5.05 -38.91
N SER A 6 4.74 6.28 -39.39
CA SER A 6 5.94 7.10 -39.14
C SER A 6 5.98 7.66 -37.71
N ILE A 7 4.84 7.86 -37.06
CA ILE A 7 4.76 8.46 -35.72
C ILE A 7 5.12 7.43 -34.64
N LEU A 8 4.83 6.14 -34.87
CA LEU A 8 5.19 5.06 -33.95
C LEU A 8 6.70 4.75 -33.91
N ARG A 9 7.47 5.22 -34.89
CA ARG A 9 8.94 5.04 -34.92
C ARG A 9 9.72 6.16 -34.22
N ASP A 10 9.06 7.23 -33.81
CA ASP A 10 9.70 8.43 -33.27
C ASP A 10 9.36 8.69 -31.80
N MET A 11 8.73 7.72 -31.12
CA MET A 11 8.68 7.74 -29.66
C MET A 11 10.02 7.20 -29.13
N PRO A 12 10.81 8.01 -28.40
CA PRO A 12 12.02 7.54 -27.77
C PRO A 12 11.67 6.39 -26.82
N ASP A 13 12.32 5.25 -27.03
CA ASP A 13 12.21 4.09 -26.15
C ASP A 13 12.94 4.40 -24.83
N ILE A 14 12.19 4.90 -23.85
CA ILE A 14 12.68 5.25 -22.52
C ILE A 14 13.31 4.03 -21.80
N ALA A 15 12.98 2.79 -22.22
CA ALA A 15 13.60 1.60 -21.66
C ALA A 15 15.06 1.40 -22.11
N ASN A 16 15.47 2.06 -23.20
CA ASN A 16 16.79 1.91 -23.81
C ASN A 16 17.68 3.17 -23.74
N GLU A 17 17.21 4.29 -23.18
CA GLU A 17 18.05 5.47 -22.94
C GLU A 17 19.01 5.23 -21.75
N VAL A 18 20.20 4.75 -22.10
CA VAL A 18 21.37 4.67 -21.21
C VAL A 18 21.98 6.06 -21.09
N GLN A 19 21.41 6.94 -20.26
CA GLN A 19 22.17 8.04 -19.66
C GLN A 19 21.46 8.65 -18.44
N ALA A 20 21.76 8.08 -17.28
CA ALA A 20 21.64 8.78 -15.99
C ALA A 20 22.92 8.54 -15.19
N GLU A 21 24.01 9.19 -15.61
CA GLU A 21 25.26 9.28 -14.84
C GLU A 21 25.13 10.22 -13.63
N VAL A 22 24.06 10.09 -12.83
CA VAL A 22 24.05 10.41 -11.39
C VAL A 22 22.94 9.56 -10.74
N ALA A 23 23.02 8.23 -10.85
CA ALA A 23 22.16 7.36 -10.04
C ALA A 23 22.70 7.36 -8.61
N GLY A 24 22.19 8.25 -7.76
CA GLY A 24 22.38 8.13 -6.32
C GLY A 24 21.96 6.74 -5.85
N LYS A 25 22.74 6.11 -4.96
CA LYS A 25 22.46 4.75 -4.46
C LYS A 25 21.05 4.69 -3.87
N LEU A 26 20.18 3.90 -4.49
CA LEU A 26 18.78 3.76 -4.06
C LEU A 26 18.71 2.93 -2.78
N ALA A 27 18.42 3.58 -1.65
CA ALA A 27 18.28 2.87 -0.38
C ALA A 27 16.91 2.19 -0.22
N TRP A 28 15.85 2.76 -0.79
CA TRP A 28 14.47 2.27 -0.71
C TRP A 28 13.74 2.49 -2.03
N VAL A 29 12.95 1.50 -2.43
CA VAL A 29 12.19 1.48 -3.69
C VAL A 29 10.80 0.92 -3.45
N GLY A 30 9.82 1.47 -4.15
CA GLY A 30 8.41 1.09 -3.95
C GLY A 30 7.45 2.20 -4.36
N MET A 31 6.27 2.20 -3.75
CA MET A 31 5.14 3.04 -4.14
C MET A 31 4.61 3.84 -2.94
N ASN A 32 4.22 5.08 -3.20
CA ASN A 32 3.67 5.98 -2.20
C ASN A 32 2.20 6.30 -2.50
N GLU A 33 1.41 6.46 -1.43
CA GLU A 33 0.05 7.00 -1.48
C GLU A 33 -0.88 6.36 -2.53
N ILE A 34 -0.84 5.02 -2.65
CA ILE A 34 -1.79 4.27 -3.48
C ILE A 34 -3.14 4.21 -2.77
N GLU A 35 -4.22 4.63 -3.43
CA GLU A 35 -5.57 4.43 -2.91
C GLU A 35 -6.01 2.98 -3.10
N MET A 36 -6.38 2.32 -2.00
CA MET A 36 -6.87 0.93 -2.01
C MET A 36 -8.04 0.74 -1.05
N PRO A 37 -9.04 -0.10 -1.40
CA PRO A 37 -10.08 -0.48 -0.46
C PRO A 37 -9.51 -1.41 0.62
N VAL A 38 -9.85 -1.15 1.87
CA VAL A 38 -9.52 -2.00 3.02
C VAL A 38 -10.76 -2.34 3.82
N ARG A 39 -10.76 -3.51 4.46
CA ARG A 39 -11.80 -3.92 5.40
C ARG A 39 -11.25 -3.88 6.82
N ILE A 40 -11.98 -3.31 7.75
CA ILE A 40 -11.57 -3.14 9.14
C ILE A 40 -12.61 -3.80 10.02
N GLU A 41 -12.17 -4.62 10.97
CA GLU A 41 -13.06 -5.20 11.98
C GLU A 41 -13.44 -4.12 13.01
N ASP A 42 -14.72 -4.01 13.34
CA ASP A 42 -15.19 -3.16 14.43
C ASP A 42 -15.25 -3.89 15.77
N ASP A 43 -15.43 -3.13 16.86
CA ASP A 43 -15.46 -3.67 18.23
C ASP A 43 -16.64 -4.64 18.48
N ALA A 44 -17.67 -4.61 17.63
CA ALA A 44 -18.83 -5.50 17.67
C ALA A 44 -18.68 -6.73 16.75
N GLY A 45 -17.53 -6.90 16.09
CA GLY A 45 -17.24 -7.99 15.15
C GLY A 45 -17.80 -7.78 13.73
N GLY A 46 -18.30 -6.57 13.42
CA GLY A 46 -18.67 -6.16 12.07
C GLY A 46 -17.46 -5.82 11.20
N LEU A 47 -17.67 -5.76 9.88
CA LEU A 47 -16.65 -5.35 8.91
C LEU A 47 -17.04 -4.04 8.25
N ILE A 48 -16.17 -3.03 8.38
CA ILE A 48 -16.32 -1.72 7.77
C ILE A 48 -15.37 -1.63 6.58
N GLN A 49 -15.90 -1.29 5.40
CA GLN A 49 -15.08 -0.99 4.24
C GLN A 49 -14.70 0.50 4.23
N SER A 50 -13.41 0.79 4.07
CA SER A 50 -12.87 2.15 4.00
C SER A 50 -11.84 2.26 2.88
N THR A 51 -11.64 3.47 2.36
CA THR A 51 -10.53 3.75 1.45
C THR A 51 -9.28 4.08 2.27
N ALA A 52 -8.14 3.52 1.88
CA ALA A 52 -6.85 3.76 2.52
C ALA A 52 -5.83 4.29 1.51
N LEU A 53 -4.96 5.18 1.99
CA LEU A 53 -3.71 5.54 1.32
C LEU A 53 -2.61 4.61 1.82
N VAL A 54 -2.07 3.80 0.91
CA VAL A 54 -1.09 2.76 1.18
C VAL A 54 0.26 3.16 0.62
N THR A 55 1.28 3.01 1.44
CA THR A 55 2.68 3.22 1.07
C THR A 55 3.43 1.92 1.32
N ALA A 56 4.14 1.43 0.32
CA ALA A 56 4.84 0.15 0.37
C ALA A 56 6.25 0.30 -0.19
N TYR A 57 7.24 -0.07 0.61
CA TYR A 57 8.66 0.02 0.24
C TYR A 57 9.42 -1.24 0.65
N VAL A 58 10.46 -1.54 -0.11
CA VAL A 58 11.53 -2.45 0.25
C VAL A 58 12.87 -1.76 0.06
N ASN A 59 13.88 -2.16 0.81
CA ASN A 59 15.23 -1.63 0.61
C ASN A 59 15.96 -2.39 -0.50
N LEU A 60 17.08 -1.84 -0.98
CA LEU A 60 18.04 -2.59 -1.79
C LEU A 60 19.26 -2.90 -0.93
N ILE A 61 19.66 -4.16 -0.88
CA ILE A 61 20.87 -4.61 -0.18
C ILE A 61 22.10 -4.23 -1.01
N ASP A 62 22.04 -4.46 -2.32
CA ASP A 62 23.09 -4.14 -3.27
C ASP A 62 22.89 -2.72 -3.82
N PRO A 63 23.82 -1.79 -3.55
CA PRO A 63 23.74 -0.41 -4.04
C PRO A 63 23.89 -0.28 -5.57
N ASP A 64 24.37 -1.33 -6.26
CA ASP A 64 24.54 -1.34 -7.71
C ASP A 64 23.25 -1.78 -8.44
N VAL A 65 22.27 -2.30 -7.70
CA VAL A 65 20.93 -2.59 -8.22
C VAL A 65 20.17 -1.30 -8.46
N ARG A 66 19.67 -1.12 -9.69
CA ARG A 66 18.98 0.10 -10.12
C ARG A 66 17.49 0.15 -9.78
N GLY A 67 16.89 -0.96 -9.32
CA GLY A 67 15.48 -0.99 -8.95
C GLY A 67 14.87 -2.38 -8.79
N ILE A 68 13.54 -2.43 -8.65
CA ILE A 68 12.72 -3.64 -8.55
C ILE A 68 11.51 -3.55 -9.47
N HIS A 69 10.83 -4.68 -9.69
CA HIS A 69 9.49 -4.66 -10.29
C HIS A 69 8.44 -4.19 -9.27
N MET A 70 8.17 -2.89 -9.23
CA MET A 70 7.22 -2.28 -8.29
C MET A 70 5.80 -2.89 -8.35
N SER A 71 5.36 -3.37 -9.53
CA SER A 71 4.07 -4.02 -9.70
C SER A 71 3.88 -5.26 -8.81
N ARG A 72 4.97 -5.94 -8.41
CA ARG A 72 4.89 -7.06 -7.45
C ARG A 72 4.37 -6.62 -6.09
N LEU A 73 4.79 -5.45 -5.61
CA LEU A 73 4.29 -4.92 -4.33
C LEU A 73 2.79 -4.65 -4.41
N TYR A 74 2.31 -4.11 -5.52
CA TYR A 74 0.89 -3.81 -5.73
C TYR A 74 0.05 -5.09 -5.70
N LEU A 75 0.46 -6.12 -6.46
CA LEU A 75 -0.27 -7.39 -6.52
C LEU A 75 -0.40 -8.05 -5.14
N HIS A 76 0.67 -8.02 -4.35
CA HIS A 76 0.62 -8.52 -2.98
C HIS A 76 -0.34 -7.71 -2.11
N LEU A 77 -0.34 -6.38 -2.19
CA LEU A 77 -1.28 -5.53 -1.45
C LEU A 77 -2.73 -5.79 -1.86
N ASP A 78 -2.99 -5.85 -3.16
CA ASP A 78 -4.33 -6.05 -3.73
C ASP A 78 -4.91 -7.39 -3.27
N GLN A 79 -4.12 -8.47 -3.40
CA GLN A 79 -4.49 -9.77 -2.89
C GLN A 79 -4.69 -9.77 -1.37
N GLY A 80 -3.78 -9.15 -0.61
CA GLY A 80 -3.85 -9.13 0.85
C GLY A 80 -5.09 -8.44 1.41
N PHE A 81 -5.39 -7.23 0.93
CA PHE A 81 -6.56 -6.47 1.36
C PHE A 81 -7.87 -7.01 0.77
N GLY A 82 -7.80 -7.61 -0.43
CA GLY A 82 -8.92 -8.31 -1.08
C GLY A 82 -9.33 -9.61 -0.39
N GLU A 83 -8.41 -10.31 0.28
CA GLU A 83 -8.69 -11.59 0.96
C GLU A 83 -8.97 -11.44 2.46
N ARG A 84 -8.29 -10.51 3.15
CA ARG A 84 -8.30 -10.42 4.61
C ARG A 84 -8.59 -9.00 5.10
N PRO A 85 -9.18 -8.85 6.30
CA PRO A 85 -9.27 -7.55 6.94
C PRO A 85 -7.87 -7.00 7.29
N LEU A 86 -7.78 -5.68 7.34
CA LEU A 86 -6.62 -4.94 7.78
C LEU A 86 -6.43 -5.15 9.27
N ASN A 87 -5.48 -6.03 9.61
CA ASN A 87 -5.07 -6.29 10.97
C ASN A 87 -3.55 -6.57 11.02
N PRO A 88 -2.94 -6.64 12.23
CA PRO A 88 -1.50 -6.88 12.35
C PRO A 88 -1.02 -8.19 11.72
N CYS A 89 -1.87 -9.22 11.66
CA CYS A 89 -1.51 -10.50 11.05
C CYS A 89 -1.38 -10.37 9.52
N THR A 90 -2.37 -9.76 8.87
CA THR A 90 -2.37 -9.48 7.44
C THR A 90 -1.16 -8.64 7.04
N LEU A 91 -0.83 -7.60 7.82
CA LEU A 91 0.34 -6.75 7.55
C LEU A 91 1.67 -7.49 7.69
N ARG A 92 1.80 -8.38 8.69
CA ARG A 92 3.00 -9.23 8.84
C ARG A 92 3.15 -10.20 7.68
N GLN A 93 2.05 -10.81 7.22
CA GLN A 93 2.07 -11.70 6.06
C GLN A 93 2.49 -10.95 4.79
N LEU A 94 1.94 -9.75 4.56
CA LEU A 94 2.31 -8.91 3.42
C LEU A 94 3.79 -8.52 3.44
N LEU A 95 4.29 -8.08 4.59
CA LEU A 95 5.71 -7.76 4.75
C LEU A 95 6.62 -8.95 4.46
N ARG A 96 6.19 -10.16 4.85
CA ARG A 96 6.92 -11.38 4.53
C ARG A 96 6.87 -11.71 3.05
N SER A 97 5.69 -11.65 2.41
CA SER A 97 5.56 -11.83 0.95
C SER A 97 6.39 -10.83 0.16
N PHE A 98 6.55 -9.59 0.64
CA PHE A 98 7.45 -8.61 0.02
C PHE A 98 8.90 -9.06 0.07
N LEU A 99 9.38 -9.54 1.22
CA LEU A 99 10.76 -10.03 1.36
C LEU A 99 10.99 -11.31 0.55
N ASP A 100 10.06 -12.26 0.61
CA ASP A 100 10.18 -13.53 -0.12
C ASP A 100 10.16 -13.30 -1.65
N SER A 101 9.36 -12.36 -2.15
CA SER A 101 9.32 -12.01 -3.59
C SER A 101 10.52 -11.18 -4.08
N HIS A 102 11.32 -10.65 -3.15
CA HIS A 102 12.53 -9.87 -3.39
C HIS A 102 13.76 -10.50 -2.69
N GLU A 103 13.75 -11.83 -2.54
CA GLU A 103 14.86 -12.57 -1.94
C GLU A 103 16.17 -12.25 -2.69
N GLY A 104 17.24 -12.00 -1.93
CA GLY A 104 18.54 -11.59 -2.47
C GLY A 104 18.65 -10.11 -2.87
N LEU A 105 17.53 -9.39 -3.05
CA LEU A 105 17.52 -7.96 -3.36
C LEU A 105 17.23 -7.08 -2.14
N SER A 106 16.37 -7.55 -1.22
CA SER A 106 15.84 -6.76 -0.10
C SER A 106 15.89 -7.55 1.22
N ASP A 107 16.34 -6.92 2.31
CA ASP A 107 16.30 -7.50 3.67
C ASP A 107 15.29 -6.79 4.58
N ARG A 108 14.68 -5.69 4.13
CA ARG A 108 13.74 -4.87 4.89
C ARG A 108 12.55 -4.48 4.03
N ALA A 109 11.39 -4.48 4.66
CA ALA A 109 10.13 -4.06 4.08
C ALA A 109 9.39 -3.10 5.02
N LEU A 110 8.64 -2.18 4.44
CA LEU A 110 7.82 -1.21 5.14
C LEU A 110 6.46 -1.11 4.46
N ILE A 111 5.40 -1.14 5.28
CA ILE A 111 4.04 -0.82 4.85
C ILE A 111 3.49 0.25 5.80
N ARG A 112 2.97 1.34 5.23
CA ARG A 112 2.14 2.32 5.93
C ARG A 112 0.76 2.32 5.31
N VAL A 113 -0.25 2.29 6.16
CA VAL A 113 -1.66 2.37 5.77
C VAL A 113 -2.29 3.52 6.55
N ASP A 114 -2.74 4.55 5.84
CA ASP A 114 -3.49 5.67 6.38
C ASP A 114 -4.95 5.54 5.93
N PHE A 115 -5.90 5.45 6.86
CA PHE A 115 -7.31 5.21 6.54
C PHE A 115 -8.23 5.98 7.49
N ASP A 116 -9.44 6.29 7.02
CA ASP A 116 -10.47 6.87 7.88
C ASP A 116 -11.30 5.77 8.52
N TYR A 117 -11.53 5.89 9.82
CA TYR A 117 -12.36 4.96 10.58
C TYR A 117 -13.45 5.73 11.31
N VAL A 118 -14.70 5.32 11.05
CA VAL A 118 -15.89 5.92 11.65
C VAL A 118 -16.35 5.04 12.80
N THR A 119 -16.42 5.63 14.00
CA THR A 119 -16.96 4.93 15.18
C THR A 119 -18.40 5.36 15.42
N ARG A 120 -19.29 4.39 15.68
CA ARG A 120 -20.62 4.67 16.22
C ARG A 120 -20.48 4.89 17.72
N ARG A 121 -21.01 6.01 18.22
CA ARG A 121 -21.08 6.28 19.65
C ARG A 121 -22.54 6.27 20.10
N PRO A 122 -22.87 5.66 21.25
CA PRO A 122 -24.19 5.86 21.83
C PRO A 122 -24.38 7.36 22.08
N ALA A 123 -25.58 7.86 21.80
CA ALA A 123 -25.95 9.23 22.13
C ALA A 123 -25.77 9.41 23.64
N LEU A 124 -24.97 10.41 24.05
CA LEU A 124 -24.94 10.81 25.45
C LEU A 124 -26.23 11.59 25.72
N GLU A 125 -27.10 10.96 26.51
CA GLU A 125 -28.35 11.50 27.08
C GLU A 125 -29.47 11.89 26.09
N SER A 126 -30.43 10.97 25.92
CA SER A 126 -31.84 11.31 26.17
C SER A 126 -32.63 10.05 26.54
N ASP A 127 -33.42 10.13 27.61
CA ASP A 127 -34.46 9.15 27.99
C ASP A 127 -35.60 9.15 26.97
N ASN A 128 -35.31 8.78 25.72
CA ASN A 128 -36.35 8.56 24.72
C ASN A 128 -35.94 7.40 23.82
N ASP A 129 -36.66 6.29 23.97
CA ASP A 129 -36.40 4.97 23.39
C ASP A 129 -36.55 4.86 21.86
N GLU A 130 -36.55 5.97 21.12
CA GLU A 130 -36.72 5.93 19.67
C GLU A 130 -35.66 6.76 18.94
N LEU A 131 -34.80 6.02 18.24
CA LEU A 131 -34.02 6.46 17.08
C LEU A 131 -33.06 7.64 17.33
N ILE A 132 -31.79 7.39 17.64
CA ILE A 132 -30.65 8.16 17.09
C ILE A 132 -29.37 7.33 17.26
N ALA A 133 -28.82 6.81 16.17
CA ALA A 133 -27.38 6.55 16.10
C ALA A 133 -26.69 7.92 16.05
N ALA A 134 -26.08 8.34 17.16
CA ALA A 134 -25.47 9.66 17.26
C ALA A 134 -24.12 9.73 16.51
N ALA A 135 -24.02 10.78 15.68
CA ALA A 135 -22.84 11.41 15.09
C ALA A 135 -21.55 10.58 14.92
N GLU A 136 -21.26 10.30 13.65
CA GLU A 136 -20.02 9.75 13.11
C GLU A 136 -18.83 10.68 13.32
N LYS A 137 -17.85 10.26 14.13
CA LYS A 137 -16.52 10.91 14.14
C LYS A 137 -15.56 10.06 13.32
N ALA A 138 -15.38 10.44 12.05
CA ALA A 138 -14.27 9.93 11.24
C ALA A 138 -12.96 10.41 11.87
N ARG A 139 -12.13 9.46 12.31
CA ARG A 139 -10.75 9.73 12.72
C ARG A 139 -9.84 9.11 11.67
N ARG A 140 -8.85 9.87 11.21
CA ARG A 140 -7.77 9.32 10.39
C ARG A 140 -6.83 8.52 11.27
N TRP A 141 -6.68 7.23 10.95
CA TRP A 141 -5.76 6.30 11.60
C TRP A 141 -4.56 6.05 10.70
N ARG A 142 -3.44 5.71 11.33
CA ARG A 142 -2.19 5.36 10.67
C ARG A 142 -1.61 4.09 11.28
N ALA A 143 -1.41 3.08 10.46
CA ALA A 143 -0.65 1.89 10.81
C ALA A 143 0.70 1.92 10.08
N VAL A 144 1.82 1.88 10.81
CA VAL A 144 3.17 1.76 10.24
C VAL A 144 3.77 0.45 10.71
N ASN A 145 4.14 -0.42 9.77
CA ASN A 145 4.74 -1.71 10.07
C ASN A 145 6.05 -1.87 9.29
N ARG A 146 7.05 -2.43 9.96
CA ARG A 146 8.39 -2.66 9.40
C ARG A 146 8.81 -4.09 9.71
N MET A 147 9.46 -4.74 8.75
CA MET A 147 10.04 -6.06 8.92
C MET A 147 11.46 -6.07 8.42
N ARG A 148 12.31 -6.90 9.05
CA ARG A 148 13.64 -7.24 8.59
C ARG A 148 13.77 -8.75 8.51
N ALA A 149 14.34 -9.26 7.43
CA ALA A 149 14.72 -10.67 7.29
C ALA A 149 15.73 -11.04 8.40
N ARG A 150 15.71 -12.30 8.84
CA ARG A 150 16.65 -12.81 9.86
C ARG A 150 17.98 -13.19 9.25
#